data_AF-A0A3Q2TAH5-F1
#
_entry.id   AF-A0A3Q2TAH5-F1
#
_cell.length_a   1.000
_cell.length_b   1.000
_cell.length_c   1.000
_cell.angle_alpha   90.00
_cell.angle_beta   90.00
_cell.angle_gamma   90.00
#
_symmetry.space_group_name_H-M   'P 1'
#
loop_
_entity.id
_entity.type
_entity.pdbx_description
1 polymer ?
#
loop_
_entity_poly.entity_id
_entity_poly.type
_entity_poly.pdbx_seq_one_letter_code
_entity_poly.pdbx_strand_id
1 'polypeptide(L)'
;MPKEKYDPPDPRRMYTIMSSEEAANGKKSYWAELEISGEIFSKLFYRQPPPPPKPSKLFFLPELKEQGYDGFFSPKSRARTMSESDRKHVDGCAIFFKTEKFSAVQKHTVEFNQLAMANSEGSEAMLNRVMTKDNIGVAVLLEVRKEMLEISSGKSLHGLDKQLLLVANAHMHWDPEYSDVKLVQTMMFLSEVKNIVDKATRSFKLSTSGETSAIPLVLCADLNSLPDSGVVEYLSSGGVDCTHKDFKELRYSDSLTKFNCNGKSSTSNGRITHGFKLKSAYENGLMPYTNYTFDFKGVIDYIFYSKPHLNVLGILGPLDPHWLVENNVSGCPHPHIPSDHFSLYAQLELLLPSVPSQVNGLHLPARR
;
A
#
# COMPACT_ATOMS: atom_id res chain seq x y z
N MET A 1 32.20 27.94 -22.50
CA MET A 1 30.84 27.36 -22.63
C MET A 1 30.92 26.13 -23.52
N PRO A 2 30.70 24.91 -23.01
CA PRO A 2 30.45 23.76 -23.86
C PRO A 2 28.95 23.71 -24.19
N LYS A 3 28.63 23.60 -25.49
CA LYS A 3 27.29 23.31 -26.00
C LYS A 3 27.01 21.83 -25.75
N GLU A 4 26.12 21.50 -24.81
CA GLU A 4 25.55 20.16 -24.73
C GLU A 4 24.59 19.96 -25.91
N LYS A 5 24.82 18.89 -26.68
CA LYS A 5 23.93 18.44 -27.74
C LYS A 5 22.65 17.90 -27.10
N TYR A 6 21.53 18.48 -27.46
CA TYR A 6 20.20 17.93 -27.19
C TYR A 6 19.98 16.74 -28.13
N ASP A 7 19.90 15.52 -27.58
CA ASP A 7 19.37 14.36 -28.30
C ASP A 7 17.85 14.37 -28.19
N PRO A 8 17.09 14.30 -29.30
CA PRO A 8 15.64 14.22 -29.24
C PRO A 8 15.19 12.88 -28.63
N PRO A 9 14.09 12.85 -27.86
CA PRO A 9 13.62 11.62 -27.21
C PRO A 9 13.24 10.56 -28.25
N ASP A 10 13.62 9.31 -27.96
CA ASP A 10 13.27 8.13 -28.76
C ASP A 10 11.74 8.08 -28.97
N PRO A 11 11.25 8.12 -30.23
CA PRO A 11 9.81 8.12 -30.52
C PRO A 11 9.10 6.83 -30.06
N ARG A 12 9.83 5.78 -29.64
CA ARG A 12 9.24 4.56 -29.05
C ARG A 12 8.94 4.67 -27.55
N ARG A 13 9.25 5.81 -26.90
CA ARG A 13 8.97 6.06 -25.48
C ARG A 13 8.01 7.23 -25.23
N MET A 14 7.26 7.66 -26.24
CA MET A 14 6.14 8.58 -26.04
C MET A 14 4.89 7.79 -25.68
N TYR A 15 4.55 7.74 -24.39
CA TYR A 15 3.20 7.35 -23.97
C TYR A 15 2.24 8.43 -24.45
N THR A 16 1.52 8.14 -25.53
CA THR A 16 0.46 9.03 -26.03
C THR A 16 -0.78 8.72 -25.22
N ILE A 17 -1.13 9.59 -24.28
CA ILE A 17 -2.42 9.53 -23.60
C ILE A 17 -3.49 9.73 -24.66
N MET A 18 -4.47 8.84 -24.68
CA MET A 18 -5.61 8.90 -25.59
C MET A 18 -6.30 10.26 -25.43
N SER A 19 -6.40 10.99 -26.53
CA SER A 19 -7.09 12.29 -26.53
C SER A 19 -8.59 12.09 -26.27
N SER A 20 -9.26 13.13 -25.76
CA SER A 20 -10.70 13.10 -25.47
C SER A 20 -11.54 12.73 -26.70
N GLU A 21 -11.07 13.08 -27.89
CA GLU A 21 -11.69 12.79 -29.19
C GLU A 21 -11.57 11.31 -29.57
N GLU A 22 -10.44 10.66 -29.25
CA GLU A 22 -10.24 9.23 -29.48
C GLU A 22 -11.05 8.36 -28.51
N ALA A 23 -11.22 8.80 -27.27
CA ALA A 23 -12.08 8.15 -26.29
C ALA A 23 -13.57 8.23 -26.69
N ALA A 24 -14.01 9.39 -27.15
CA ALA A 24 -15.39 9.60 -27.63
C ALA A 24 -15.74 8.72 -28.84
N ASN A 25 -14.74 8.39 -29.67
CA ASN A 25 -14.89 7.52 -30.85
C ASN A 25 -14.76 6.02 -30.53
N GLY A 26 -14.72 5.63 -29.26
CA GLY A 26 -14.74 4.22 -28.84
C GLY A 26 -13.44 3.46 -29.17
N LYS A 27 -12.34 4.18 -29.39
CA LYS A 27 -11.02 3.56 -29.65
C LYS A 27 -10.57 2.82 -28.39
N LYS A 28 -10.41 1.50 -28.48
CA LYS A 28 -9.93 0.68 -27.35
C LYS A 28 -8.40 0.80 -27.26
N SER A 29 -7.87 1.10 -26.07
CA SER A 29 -6.43 1.02 -25.81
C SER A 29 -6.02 -0.45 -25.74
N TYR A 30 -5.12 -0.87 -26.62
CA TYR A 30 -4.56 -2.22 -26.63
C TYR A 30 -3.18 -2.17 -25.97
N TRP A 31 -3.05 -2.78 -24.80
CA TRP A 31 -1.76 -2.92 -24.11
C TRP A 31 -1.28 -4.36 -24.33
N ALA A 32 -0.44 -4.54 -25.34
CA ALA A 32 0.20 -5.83 -25.60
C ALA A 32 1.46 -5.91 -24.74
N GLU A 33 1.35 -6.41 -23.51
CA GLU A 33 2.39 -7.09 -22.74
C GLU A 33 1.84 -7.47 -21.36
N LEU A 34 2.31 -8.60 -20.84
CA LEU A 34 1.83 -9.34 -19.67
C LEU A 34 1.47 -8.44 -18.47
N GLU A 35 0.17 -8.28 -18.25
CA GLU A 35 -0.40 -7.37 -17.27
C GLU A 35 -0.61 -8.10 -15.92
N ILE A 36 0.21 -7.81 -14.92
CA ILE A 36 -0.21 -8.00 -13.52
C ILE A 36 -1.13 -6.82 -13.16
N SER A 37 -2.32 -6.76 -13.77
CA SER A 37 -3.41 -5.89 -13.29
C SER A 37 -4.02 -6.52 -12.06
N GLY A 38 -3.55 -6.07 -10.90
CA GLY A 38 -4.37 -6.01 -9.71
C GLY A 38 -4.68 -4.53 -9.47
N GLU A 39 -5.88 -4.08 -9.78
CA GLU A 39 -6.34 -2.76 -9.31
C GLU A 39 -6.50 -2.87 -7.79
N ILE A 40 -5.51 -2.37 -7.03
CA ILE A 40 -5.69 -2.17 -5.60
C ILE A 40 -6.43 -0.85 -5.44
N PHE A 41 -7.77 -0.91 -5.41
CA PHE A 41 -8.59 0.24 -5.05
C PHE A 41 -8.46 0.51 -3.54
N SER A 42 -7.64 1.49 -3.15
CA SER A 42 -7.82 2.23 -1.90
C SER A 42 -8.60 3.49 -2.24
N LYS A 43 -9.89 3.56 -1.89
CA LYS A 43 -10.68 4.79 -2.05
C LYS A 43 -11.49 5.08 -0.80
N LEU A 44 -11.19 6.20 -0.18
CA LEU A 44 -12.11 6.90 0.73
C LEU A 44 -12.99 7.77 -0.15
N PHE A 45 -14.30 7.64 -0.02
CA PHE A 45 -15.26 8.51 -0.70
C PHE A 45 -16.18 9.14 0.33
N TYR A 46 -16.20 10.47 0.40
CA TYR A 46 -17.33 11.23 0.93
C TYR A 46 -18.16 11.78 -0.24
N ARG A 47 -19.49 11.65 -0.16
CA ARG A 47 -20.47 12.20 -1.12
C ARG A 47 -21.49 13.06 -0.38
N GLN A 48 -21.90 14.19 -0.99
CA GLN A 48 -23.11 14.98 -0.64
C GLN A 48 -24.27 14.63 -1.63
N PRO A 49 -25.56 14.92 -1.33
CA PRO A 49 -26.71 13.95 -1.35
C PRO A 49 -27.68 14.06 -2.56
N PRO A 50 -28.80 13.28 -2.70
CA PRO A 50 -29.23 11.93 -2.19
C PRO A 50 -29.68 10.93 -3.32
N PRO A 51 -29.81 9.59 -3.11
CA PRO A 51 -30.93 8.91 -2.40
C PRO A 51 -30.38 7.95 -1.29
N PRO A 52 -31.17 7.14 -0.53
CA PRO A 52 -30.69 6.58 0.74
C PRO A 52 -29.45 5.71 0.51
N PRO A 53 -28.33 5.98 1.20
CA PRO A 53 -27.07 5.30 0.93
C PRO A 53 -27.17 3.84 1.34
N LYS A 54 -27.03 2.95 0.36
CA LYS A 54 -26.73 1.54 0.64
C LYS A 54 -25.31 1.46 1.22
N PRO A 55 -25.05 0.65 2.27
CA PRO A 55 -23.74 0.48 2.87
C PRO A 55 -22.66 0.17 1.82
N SER A 56 -21.41 0.61 2.03
CA SER A 56 -20.27 0.40 1.09
C SER A 56 -20.12 -1.03 0.58
N LYS A 57 -20.37 -2.03 1.44
CA LYS A 57 -20.35 -3.47 1.09
C LYS A 57 -21.43 -3.87 0.06
N LEU A 58 -22.55 -3.13 0.00
CA LEU A 58 -23.67 -3.39 -0.91
C LEU A 58 -23.51 -2.74 -2.29
N PHE A 59 -22.53 -1.85 -2.49
CA PHE A 59 -22.26 -1.25 -3.79
C PHE A 59 -21.01 -1.82 -4.45
N PHE A 60 -19.84 -1.72 -3.80
CA PHE A 60 -18.57 -2.06 -4.44
C PHE A 60 -18.39 -3.56 -4.70
N LEU A 61 -18.71 -4.41 -3.72
CA LEU A 61 -18.46 -5.84 -3.85
C LEU A 61 -19.32 -6.50 -4.94
N PRO A 62 -20.63 -6.24 -5.06
CA PRO A 62 -21.42 -6.77 -6.18
C PRO A 62 -20.88 -6.32 -7.54
N GLU A 63 -20.64 -5.02 -7.72
CA GLU A 63 -20.17 -4.47 -9.01
C GLU A 63 -18.81 -5.04 -9.42
N LEU A 64 -17.87 -5.12 -8.47
CA LEU A 64 -16.53 -5.66 -8.74
C LEU A 64 -16.54 -7.18 -8.91
N LYS A 65 -17.48 -7.90 -8.29
CA LYS A 65 -17.65 -9.34 -8.52
C LYS A 65 -18.06 -9.65 -9.96
N GLU A 66 -18.93 -8.83 -10.55
CA GLU A 66 -19.27 -8.95 -11.97
C GLU A 66 -18.05 -8.77 -12.88
N GLN A 67 -17.04 -8.03 -12.41
CA GLN A 67 -15.75 -7.81 -13.08
C GLN A 67 -14.66 -8.83 -12.66
N GLY A 68 -15.03 -9.91 -11.97
CA GLY A 68 -14.10 -10.99 -11.61
C GLY A 68 -13.23 -10.72 -10.38
N TYR A 69 -13.60 -9.77 -9.52
CA TYR A 69 -12.95 -9.53 -8.24
C TYR A 69 -13.64 -10.27 -7.09
N ASP A 70 -12.86 -10.66 -6.08
CA ASP A 70 -13.37 -10.87 -4.73
C ASP A 70 -12.77 -9.81 -3.80
N GLY A 71 -13.32 -9.69 -2.59
CA GLY A 71 -12.93 -8.63 -1.67
C GLY A 71 -12.89 -9.01 -0.20
N PHE A 72 -12.20 -8.18 0.56
CA PHE A 72 -12.25 -8.15 2.02
C PHE A 72 -12.47 -6.70 2.47
N PHE A 73 -13.46 -6.48 3.33
CA PHE A 73 -13.77 -5.18 3.91
C PHE A 73 -13.92 -5.33 5.42
N SER A 74 -13.36 -4.37 6.15
CA SER A 74 -13.65 -4.18 7.57
C SER A 74 -13.99 -2.72 7.85
N PRO A 75 -15.10 -2.43 8.57
CA PRO A 75 -15.38 -1.09 9.05
C PRO A 75 -14.47 -0.73 10.23
N LYS A 76 -14.32 0.58 10.51
CA LYS A 76 -13.66 1.08 11.72
C LYS A 76 -14.32 0.57 13.00
N SER A 77 -13.55 0.49 14.08
CA SER A 77 -13.96 -0.17 15.33
C SER A 77 -15.23 0.41 15.97
N ARG A 78 -15.52 1.72 15.77
CA ARG A 78 -16.75 2.36 16.24
C ARG A 78 -18.04 1.65 15.79
N ALA A 79 -18.01 0.94 14.67
CA ALA A 79 -19.13 0.15 14.18
C ALA A 79 -19.69 -0.86 15.20
N ARG A 80 -18.90 -1.27 16.20
CA ARG A 80 -19.30 -2.25 17.23
C ARG A 80 -20.18 -1.67 18.33
N THR A 81 -20.09 -0.37 18.59
CA THR A 81 -20.80 0.30 19.69
C THR A 81 -21.96 1.16 19.23
N MET A 82 -22.17 1.26 17.91
CA MET A 82 -23.22 2.05 17.29
C MET A 82 -24.49 1.24 17.01
N SER A 83 -25.62 1.95 16.83
CA SER A 83 -26.88 1.35 16.40
C SER A 83 -26.75 0.67 15.02
N GLU A 84 -27.65 -0.26 14.68
CA GLU A 84 -27.59 -0.93 13.37
C GLU A 84 -27.77 0.03 12.19
N SER A 85 -28.51 1.13 12.39
CA SER A 85 -28.70 2.17 11.38
C SER A 85 -27.41 2.93 11.13
N ASP A 86 -26.73 3.35 12.20
CA ASP A 86 -25.52 4.17 12.07
C ASP A 86 -24.32 3.32 11.64
N ARG A 87 -24.26 2.06 12.09
CA ARG A 87 -23.24 1.08 11.71
C ARG A 87 -23.11 0.91 10.19
N LYS A 88 -24.21 1.04 9.45
CA LYS A 88 -24.25 0.95 7.98
C LYS A 88 -23.48 2.07 7.28
N HIS A 89 -23.26 3.18 7.97
CA HIS A 89 -22.59 4.38 7.46
C HIS A 89 -21.13 4.48 7.94
N VAL A 90 -20.67 3.53 8.75
CA VAL A 90 -19.28 3.51 9.20
C VAL A 90 -18.38 3.06 8.05
N ASP A 91 -17.47 3.95 7.67
CA ASP A 91 -16.41 3.72 6.70
C ASP A 91 -15.32 2.75 7.24
N GLY A 92 -14.46 2.31 6.34
CA GLY A 92 -13.36 1.39 6.65
C GLY A 92 -12.50 1.09 5.43
N CYS A 93 -11.64 0.08 5.55
CA CYS A 93 -10.71 -0.30 4.49
C CYS A 93 -11.19 -1.55 3.76
N ALA A 94 -11.00 -1.56 2.44
CA ALA A 94 -11.24 -2.73 1.59
C ALA A 94 -10.00 -3.09 0.77
N ILE A 95 -9.85 -4.37 0.45
CA ILE A 95 -8.90 -4.88 -0.53
C ILE A 95 -9.69 -5.76 -1.49
N PHE A 96 -9.58 -5.47 -2.79
CA PHE A 96 -10.15 -6.29 -3.87
C PHE A 96 -9.01 -6.90 -4.69
N PHE A 97 -9.23 -8.11 -5.20
CA PHE A 97 -8.25 -8.84 -6.00
C PHE A 97 -8.94 -9.67 -7.08
N LYS A 98 -8.37 -9.71 -8.28
CA LYS A 98 -8.91 -10.53 -9.39
C LYS A 98 -8.76 -12.01 -9.07
N THR A 99 -9.87 -12.74 -9.04
CA THR A 99 -9.88 -14.16 -8.67
C THR A 99 -9.22 -15.07 -9.70
N GLU A 100 -9.05 -14.58 -10.93
CA GLU A 100 -8.31 -15.25 -12.00
C GLU A 100 -6.79 -15.23 -11.78
N LYS A 101 -6.28 -14.31 -10.94
CA LYS A 101 -4.83 -14.15 -10.67
C LYS A 101 -4.43 -14.57 -9.27
N PHE A 102 -5.32 -14.33 -8.31
CA PHE A 102 -5.05 -14.53 -6.89
C PHE A 102 -6.15 -15.34 -6.20
N SER A 103 -5.76 -16.09 -5.18
CA SER A 103 -6.67 -16.68 -4.19
C SER A 103 -6.35 -16.13 -2.81
N ALA A 104 -7.38 -15.73 -2.04
CA ALA A 104 -7.18 -15.29 -0.66
C ALA A 104 -6.94 -16.49 0.26
N VAL A 105 -5.83 -16.46 1.00
CA VAL A 105 -5.43 -17.48 1.96
C VAL A 105 -5.80 -17.06 3.39
N GLN A 106 -5.54 -15.81 3.75
CA GLN A 106 -5.87 -15.24 5.07
C GLN A 106 -6.35 -13.80 4.92
N LYS A 107 -7.26 -13.38 5.81
CA LYS A 107 -7.82 -12.02 5.86
C LYS A 107 -7.72 -11.55 7.31
N HIS A 108 -7.11 -10.39 7.54
CA HIS A 108 -6.80 -9.86 8.87
C HIS A 108 -7.26 -8.40 8.99
N THR A 109 -7.79 -8.05 10.15
CA THR A 109 -8.11 -6.66 10.54
C THR A 109 -7.23 -6.28 11.71
N VAL A 110 -6.60 -5.12 11.63
CA VAL A 110 -5.74 -4.55 12.67
C VAL A 110 -6.45 -3.34 13.27
N GLU A 111 -6.85 -3.44 14.53
CA GLU A 111 -7.51 -2.36 15.27
C GLU A 111 -6.49 -1.63 16.16
N PHE A 112 -6.12 -0.41 15.77
CA PHE A 112 -5.03 0.30 16.44
C PHE A 112 -5.36 0.67 17.89
N ASN A 113 -6.62 0.95 18.22
CA ASN A 113 -7.04 1.18 19.59
C ASN A 113 -6.83 -0.03 20.51
N GLN A 114 -7.11 -1.25 20.05
CA GLN A 114 -6.91 -2.47 20.82
C GLN A 114 -5.43 -2.74 21.03
N LEU A 115 -4.60 -2.52 20.00
CA LEU A 115 -3.15 -2.63 20.12
C LEU A 115 -2.58 -1.56 21.06
N ALA A 116 -3.07 -0.32 20.97
CA ALA A 116 -2.69 0.75 21.88
C ALA A 116 -3.02 0.36 23.33
N MET A 117 -4.24 -0.12 23.59
CA MET A 117 -4.69 -0.58 24.90
C MET A 117 -3.84 -1.73 25.45
N ALA A 118 -3.49 -2.71 24.60
CA ALA A 118 -2.65 -3.85 25.00
C ALA A 118 -1.19 -3.44 25.29
N ASN A 119 -0.73 -2.31 24.75
CA ASN A 119 0.66 -1.87 24.82
C ASN A 119 0.85 -0.54 25.57
N SER A 120 -0.18 -0.06 26.28
CA SER A 120 -0.18 1.26 26.93
C SER A 120 0.49 1.30 28.30
N GLU A 121 0.95 0.16 28.81
CA GLU A 121 1.61 0.06 30.11
C GLU A 121 2.74 1.09 30.22
N GLY A 122 2.64 1.97 31.24
CA GLY A 122 3.62 3.04 31.49
C GLY A 122 3.51 4.28 30.59
N SER A 123 2.54 4.36 29.68
CA SER A 123 2.40 5.50 28.75
C SER A 123 0.98 6.09 28.75
N GLU A 124 0.81 7.21 29.45
CA GLU A 124 -0.41 8.01 29.40
C GLU A 124 -0.70 8.52 27.99
N ALA A 125 0.35 8.87 27.23
CA ALA A 125 0.20 9.34 25.85
C ALA A 125 -0.40 8.26 24.95
N MET A 126 -0.06 6.98 25.16
CA MET A 126 -0.67 5.86 24.43
C MET A 126 -2.18 5.75 24.74
N LEU A 127 -2.57 5.85 26.00
CA LEU A 127 -3.99 5.79 26.43
C LEU A 127 -4.78 7.00 25.93
N ASN A 128 -4.27 8.21 26.17
CA ASN A 128 -5.05 9.42 25.98
C ASN A 128 -5.12 9.84 24.49
N ARG A 129 -4.04 9.62 23.73
CA ARG A 129 -3.92 10.13 22.37
C ARG A 129 -4.15 9.06 21.30
N VAL A 130 -3.60 7.85 21.50
CA VAL A 130 -3.59 6.78 20.48
C VAL A 130 -4.79 5.84 20.63
N MET A 131 -5.04 5.31 21.83
CA MET A 131 -6.14 4.37 22.11
C MET A 131 -7.52 4.97 21.80
N THR A 132 -7.66 6.29 21.94
CA THR A 132 -8.92 7.00 21.67
C THR A 132 -9.27 7.12 20.19
N LYS A 133 -8.43 6.63 19.28
CA LYS A 133 -8.64 6.70 17.82
C LYS A 133 -9.06 5.34 17.26
N ASP A 134 -10.12 5.32 16.47
CA ASP A 134 -10.78 4.11 15.94
C ASP A 134 -10.30 3.68 14.55
N ASN A 135 -9.16 4.23 14.11
CA ASN A 135 -8.51 3.88 12.85
C ASN A 135 -8.13 2.40 12.79
N ILE A 136 -8.11 1.85 11.58
CA ILE A 136 -7.80 0.45 11.34
C ILE A 136 -6.89 0.27 10.12
N GLY A 137 -6.31 -0.91 10.03
CA GLY A 137 -5.79 -1.47 8.79
C GLY A 137 -6.40 -2.84 8.50
N VAL A 138 -6.32 -3.28 7.25
CA VAL A 138 -6.66 -4.63 6.81
C VAL A 138 -5.49 -5.21 6.02
N ALA A 139 -5.32 -6.53 6.08
CA ALA A 139 -4.33 -7.24 5.28
C ALA A 139 -4.90 -8.54 4.73
N VAL A 140 -4.57 -8.85 3.48
CA VAL A 140 -4.95 -10.10 2.82
C VAL A 140 -3.69 -10.79 2.33
N LEU A 141 -3.48 -12.01 2.81
CA LEU A 141 -2.46 -12.90 2.29
C LEU A 141 -3.04 -13.59 1.05
N LEU A 142 -2.45 -13.30 -0.11
CA LEU A 142 -2.84 -13.83 -1.40
C LEU A 142 -1.86 -14.92 -1.85
N GLU A 143 -2.38 -15.97 -2.46
CA GLU A 143 -1.61 -16.94 -3.24
C GLU A 143 -1.73 -16.55 -4.71
N VAL A 144 -0.58 -16.41 -5.39
CA VAL A 144 -0.51 -16.17 -6.83
C VAL A 144 -0.79 -17.48 -7.53
N ARG A 145 -1.75 -17.47 -8.45
CA ARG A 145 -2.12 -18.68 -9.20
C ARG A 145 -0.95 -19.18 -10.05
N LYS A 146 -0.72 -20.49 -10.04
CA LYS A 146 0.41 -21.12 -10.72
C LYS A 146 0.39 -20.86 -12.22
N GLU A 147 -0.80 -20.90 -12.81
CA GLU A 147 -1.02 -20.63 -14.22
C GLU A 147 -0.47 -19.25 -14.61
N MET A 148 -0.66 -18.24 -13.76
CA MET A 148 -0.10 -16.90 -13.99
C MET A 148 1.43 -16.90 -13.94
N LEU A 149 2.02 -17.64 -13.02
CA LEU A 149 3.48 -17.73 -12.89
C LEU A 149 4.11 -18.44 -14.10
N GLU A 150 3.47 -19.49 -14.59
CA GLU A 150 3.93 -20.25 -15.77
C GLU A 150 3.83 -19.43 -17.06
N ILE A 151 2.71 -18.73 -17.26
CA ILE A 151 2.54 -17.80 -18.40
C ILE A 151 3.62 -16.71 -18.36
N SER A 152 3.90 -16.16 -17.17
CA SER A 152 4.84 -15.06 -17.01
C SER A 152 6.30 -15.49 -17.21
N SER A 153 6.66 -16.67 -16.69
CA SER A 153 8.04 -17.18 -16.75
C SER A 153 8.37 -17.93 -18.04
N GLY A 154 7.35 -18.32 -18.82
CA GLY A 154 7.50 -19.15 -20.02
C GLY A 154 8.06 -20.55 -19.73
N LYS A 155 8.05 -20.99 -18.47
CA LYS A 155 8.58 -22.27 -18.02
C LYS A 155 7.55 -23.00 -17.17
N SER A 156 7.49 -24.31 -17.31
CA SER A 156 6.72 -25.14 -16.38
C SER A 156 7.40 -25.13 -15.01
N LEU A 157 6.65 -24.72 -13.99
CA LEU A 157 7.16 -24.54 -12.63
C LEU A 157 6.89 -25.79 -11.79
N HIS A 158 7.30 -26.95 -12.31
CA HIS A 158 7.21 -28.21 -11.58
C HIS A 158 8.03 -28.13 -10.28
N GLY A 159 7.32 -28.22 -9.14
CA GLY A 159 7.94 -28.21 -7.81
C GLY A 159 8.11 -26.83 -7.17
N LEU A 160 7.62 -25.74 -7.78
CA LEU A 160 7.55 -24.46 -7.08
C LEU A 160 6.51 -24.56 -5.95
N ASP A 161 6.94 -24.24 -4.73
CA ASP A 161 6.05 -24.02 -3.59
C ASP A 161 5.10 -22.84 -3.87
N LYS A 162 4.10 -22.69 -3.00
CA LYS A 162 3.12 -21.60 -3.11
C LYS A 162 3.83 -20.24 -3.14
N GLN A 163 3.60 -19.45 -4.18
CA GLN A 163 4.01 -18.05 -4.21
C GLN A 163 2.96 -17.21 -3.49
N LEU A 164 3.34 -16.59 -2.39
CA LEU A 164 2.47 -15.72 -1.61
C LEU A 164 2.78 -14.24 -1.86
N LEU A 165 1.79 -13.38 -1.61
CA LEU A 165 1.90 -11.93 -1.62
C LEU A 165 1.02 -11.38 -0.51
N LEU A 166 1.56 -10.54 0.37
CA LEU A 166 0.76 -9.85 1.38
C LEU A 166 0.38 -8.46 0.86
N VAL A 167 -0.91 -8.19 0.78
CA VAL A 167 -1.44 -6.85 0.48
C VAL A 167 -2.02 -6.27 1.76
N ALA A 168 -1.54 -5.10 2.16
CA ALA A 168 -2.00 -4.37 3.33
C ALA A 168 -2.60 -3.02 2.91
N ASN A 169 -3.67 -2.61 3.59
CA ASN A 169 -4.36 -1.34 3.36
C ASN A 169 -4.71 -0.69 4.70
N ALA A 170 -4.37 0.58 4.92
CA ALA A 170 -4.71 1.29 6.15
C ALA A 170 -5.16 2.74 5.91
N HIS A 171 -5.87 3.30 6.88
CA HIS A 171 -6.23 4.71 6.92
C HIS A 171 -5.91 5.27 8.31
N MET A 172 -4.84 6.07 8.38
CA MET A 172 -4.31 6.63 9.62
C MET A 172 -5.14 7.82 10.10
N HIS A 173 -4.93 8.24 11.35
CA HIS A 173 -5.59 9.42 11.90
C HIS A 173 -5.27 10.67 11.07
N TRP A 174 -6.23 11.59 10.92
CA TRP A 174 -6.13 12.70 9.97
C TRP A 174 -5.52 13.98 10.56
N ASP A 175 -5.79 14.26 11.84
CA ASP A 175 -5.50 15.55 12.45
C ASP A 175 -4.00 15.93 12.36
N PRO A 176 -3.64 17.06 11.73
CA PRO A 176 -2.25 17.54 11.63
C PRO A 176 -1.53 17.65 12.97
N GLU A 177 -2.26 17.91 14.07
CA GLU A 177 -1.71 18.03 15.41
C GLU A 177 -1.41 16.69 16.10
N TYR A 178 -1.57 15.58 15.40
CA TYR A 178 -1.37 14.23 15.93
C TYR A 178 -0.37 13.43 15.09
N SER A 179 0.75 14.05 14.70
CA SER A 179 1.89 13.40 14.05
C SER A 179 2.37 12.16 14.80
N ASP A 180 2.36 12.22 16.14
CA ASP A 180 2.72 11.13 17.04
C ASP A 180 1.77 9.94 16.86
N VAL A 181 0.46 10.18 16.82
CA VAL A 181 -0.53 9.11 16.63
C VAL A 181 -0.37 8.46 15.26
N LYS A 182 -0.15 9.25 14.20
CA LYS A 182 0.06 8.74 12.83
C LYS A 182 1.28 7.82 12.77
N LEU A 183 2.38 8.24 13.41
CA LEU A 183 3.62 7.47 13.49
C LEU A 183 3.45 6.18 14.31
N VAL A 184 2.85 6.26 15.49
CA VAL A 184 2.63 5.09 16.34
C VAL A 184 1.65 4.11 15.67
N GLN A 185 0.57 4.57 15.04
CA GLN A 185 -0.36 3.70 14.29
C GLN A 185 0.37 2.96 13.15
N THR A 186 1.25 3.65 12.44
CA THR A 186 2.07 3.04 11.38
C THR A 186 2.99 1.94 11.95
N MET A 187 3.65 2.20 13.08
CA MET A 187 4.49 1.20 13.76
C MET A 187 3.68 -0.03 14.22
N MET A 188 2.51 0.19 14.82
CA MET A 188 1.59 -0.89 15.20
C MET A 188 1.18 -1.72 13.99
N PHE A 189 0.85 -1.06 12.88
CA PHE A 189 0.42 -1.75 11.68
C PHE A 189 1.53 -2.63 11.10
N LEU A 190 2.76 -2.11 10.97
CA LEU A 190 3.88 -2.88 10.43
C LEU A 190 4.30 -4.02 11.37
N SER A 191 4.19 -3.83 12.68
CA SER A 191 4.41 -4.90 13.66
C SER A 191 3.42 -6.06 13.48
N GLU A 192 2.13 -5.77 13.32
CA GLU A 192 1.13 -6.82 13.05
C GLU A 192 1.27 -7.44 11.67
N VAL A 193 1.57 -6.65 10.64
CA VAL A 193 1.90 -7.16 9.30
C VAL A 193 3.08 -8.14 9.38
N LYS A 194 4.10 -7.85 10.18
CA LYS A 194 5.21 -8.79 10.42
C LYS A 194 4.73 -10.06 11.10
N ASN A 195 3.89 -9.95 12.12
CA ASN A 195 3.32 -11.12 12.80
C ASN A 195 2.53 -12.02 11.84
N ILE A 196 1.81 -11.43 10.88
CA ILE A 196 1.11 -12.17 9.82
C ILE A 196 2.11 -12.90 8.90
N VAL A 197 3.13 -12.19 8.40
CA VAL A 197 4.19 -12.79 7.56
C VAL A 197 4.89 -13.93 8.27
N ASP A 198 5.34 -13.73 9.51
CA ASP A 198 6.04 -14.73 10.31
C ASP A 198 5.18 -15.99 10.54
N LYS A 199 3.88 -15.81 10.84
CA LYS A 199 2.93 -16.92 11.00
C LYS A 199 2.74 -17.67 9.68
N ALA A 200 2.56 -16.95 8.57
CA ALA A 200 2.41 -17.56 7.25
C ALA A 200 3.65 -18.34 6.82
N THR A 201 4.85 -17.77 6.98
CA THR A 201 6.13 -18.44 6.68
C THR A 201 6.25 -19.77 7.44
N ARG A 202 5.89 -19.79 8.73
CA ARG A 202 5.88 -21.03 9.53
C ARG A 202 4.81 -22.03 9.08
N SER A 203 3.59 -21.57 8.85
CA SER A 203 2.45 -22.43 8.47
C SER A 203 2.65 -23.10 7.11
N PHE A 204 3.24 -22.39 6.15
CA PHE A 204 3.48 -22.90 4.79
C PHE A 204 4.89 -23.45 4.58
N LYS A 205 5.72 -23.51 5.64
CA LYS A 205 7.09 -24.04 5.61
C LYS A 205 7.95 -23.42 4.50
N LEU A 206 7.77 -22.13 4.21
CA LEU A 206 8.57 -21.47 3.18
C LEU A 206 10.04 -21.45 3.61
N SER A 207 10.92 -21.74 2.66
CA SER A 207 12.37 -21.63 2.84
C SER A 207 12.74 -20.22 3.31
N THR A 208 13.56 -20.13 4.35
CA THR A 208 14.16 -18.87 4.82
C THR A 208 15.55 -18.63 4.21
N SER A 209 15.96 -19.41 3.20
CA SER A 209 17.28 -19.29 2.59
C SER A 209 17.29 -18.20 1.51
N GLY A 210 17.63 -16.97 1.91
CA GLY A 210 17.87 -15.84 1.01
C GLY A 210 16.87 -14.69 1.17
N GLU A 211 17.29 -13.46 0.88
CA GLU A 211 16.45 -12.27 1.02
C GLU A 211 15.24 -12.25 0.08
N THR A 212 15.26 -13.06 -0.98
CA THR A 212 14.22 -13.17 -2.03
C THR A 212 13.15 -14.22 -1.73
N SER A 213 13.31 -15.01 -0.66
CA SER A 213 12.35 -16.06 -0.28
C SER A 213 11.28 -15.59 0.73
N ALA A 214 11.34 -14.32 1.14
CA ALA A 214 10.36 -13.73 2.03
C ALA A 214 9.05 -13.42 1.30
N ILE A 215 7.93 -13.41 2.03
CA ILE A 215 6.63 -13.01 1.46
C ILE A 215 6.71 -11.51 1.13
N PRO A 216 6.58 -11.10 -0.14
CA PRO A 216 6.58 -9.70 -0.53
C PRO A 216 5.37 -8.96 0.06
N LEU A 217 5.57 -7.70 0.41
CA LEU A 217 4.53 -6.80 0.90
C LEU A 217 4.25 -5.71 -0.13
N VAL A 218 2.96 -5.49 -0.42
CA VAL A 218 2.44 -4.25 -0.99
C VAL A 218 1.57 -3.57 0.07
N LEU A 219 1.96 -2.38 0.47
CA LEU A 219 1.30 -1.57 1.49
C LEU A 219 0.69 -0.34 0.83
N CYS A 220 -0.63 -0.30 0.77
CA CYS A 220 -1.38 0.88 0.39
C CYS A 220 -1.85 1.60 1.65
N ALA A 221 -1.81 2.92 1.70
CA ALA A 221 -2.41 3.65 2.80
C ALA A 221 -2.70 5.12 2.46
N ASP A 222 -3.81 5.61 3.01
CA ASP A 222 -3.93 7.03 3.34
C ASP A 222 -3.25 7.22 4.71
N LEU A 223 -2.04 7.77 4.67
CA LEU A 223 -1.22 7.98 5.85
C LEU A 223 -1.53 9.32 6.55
N ASN A 224 -2.28 10.21 5.89
CA ASN A 224 -2.47 11.60 6.34
C ASN A 224 -1.14 12.29 6.73
N SER A 225 -0.05 11.93 6.05
CA SER A 225 1.31 12.30 6.42
C SER A 225 2.10 12.66 5.16
N LEU A 226 2.74 13.83 5.16
CA LEU A 226 3.51 14.33 4.02
C LEU A 226 4.83 13.55 3.83
N PRO A 227 5.48 13.65 2.66
CA PRO A 227 6.72 12.92 2.36
C PRO A 227 7.90 13.17 3.31
N ASP A 228 7.92 14.31 4.01
CA ASP A 228 8.94 14.73 4.97
C ASP A 228 8.63 14.36 6.44
N SER A 229 7.55 13.60 6.65
CA SER A 229 7.12 13.14 7.98
C SER A 229 7.94 11.95 8.49
N GLY A 230 7.95 11.76 9.81
CA GLY A 230 8.53 10.59 10.45
C GLY A 230 7.85 9.28 10.06
N VAL A 231 6.58 9.34 9.61
CA VAL A 231 5.85 8.19 9.06
C VAL A 231 6.51 7.68 7.78
N VAL A 232 6.76 8.60 6.84
CA VAL A 232 7.37 8.25 5.56
C VAL A 232 8.85 7.91 5.73
N GLU A 233 9.57 8.59 6.64
CA GLU A 233 10.93 8.22 7.03
C GLU A 233 10.99 6.79 7.57
N TYR A 234 10.12 6.45 8.52
CA TYR A 234 10.06 5.12 9.13
C TYR A 234 9.88 4.04 8.07
N LEU A 235 8.87 4.19 7.19
CA LEU A 235 8.55 3.23 6.14
C LEU A 235 9.68 3.08 5.11
N SER A 236 10.28 4.20 4.68
CA SER A 236 11.24 4.22 3.57
C SER A 236 12.65 3.82 3.99
N SER A 237 13.07 4.21 5.19
CA SER A 237 14.44 3.96 5.69
C SER A 237 14.55 2.71 6.55
N GLY A 238 13.43 2.03 6.83
CA GLY A 238 13.39 0.83 7.68
C GLY A 238 13.42 1.14 9.17
N GLY A 239 13.26 2.40 9.58
CA GLY A 239 13.18 2.77 10.99
C GLY A 239 13.26 4.27 11.24
N VAL A 240 12.97 4.68 12.46
CA VAL A 240 13.04 6.08 12.90
C VAL A 240 13.62 6.15 14.30
N ASP A 241 14.23 7.29 14.64
CA ASP A 241 14.74 7.54 15.98
C ASP A 241 13.60 7.70 17.00
N CYS A 242 13.75 7.17 18.22
CA CYS A 242 12.74 7.29 19.26
C CYS A 242 12.59 8.73 19.79
N THR A 243 13.53 9.62 19.46
CA THR A 243 13.49 11.05 19.78
C THR A 243 13.01 11.92 18.61
N HIS A 244 12.51 11.31 17.52
CA HIS A 244 12.01 12.03 16.35
C HIS A 244 10.95 13.07 16.74
N LYS A 245 11.04 14.27 16.14
CA LYS A 245 10.19 15.44 16.44
C LYS A 245 8.68 15.12 16.40
N ASP A 246 8.27 14.21 15.52
CA ASP A 246 6.86 13.84 15.36
C ASP A 246 6.28 13.13 16.58
N PHE A 247 7.12 12.59 17.49
CA PHE A 247 6.67 12.11 18.80
C PHE A 247 6.33 13.24 19.78
N LYS A 248 6.56 14.51 19.42
CA LYS A 248 6.21 15.70 20.21
C LYS A 248 6.79 15.69 21.64
N GLU A 249 7.96 15.09 21.82
CA GLU A 249 8.61 14.87 23.12
C GLU A 249 7.78 14.04 24.13
N LEU A 250 6.66 13.47 23.68
CA LEU A 250 5.84 12.54 24.45
C LEU A 250 6.65 11.26 24.54
N ARG A 251 7.14 10.93 25.74
CA ARG A 251 7.99 9.76 25.99
C ARG A 251 7.20 8.47 25.79
N TYR A 252 7.10 8.02 24.55
CA TYR A 252 6.55 6.71 24.18
C TYR A 252 7.61 5.59 24.27
N SER A 253 8.87 5.94 24.52
CA SER A 253 10.06 5.09 24.30
C SER A 253 9.92 3.67 24.84
N ASP A 254 9.40 3.50 26.06
CA ASP A 254 9.34 2.19 26.71
C ASP A 254 8.25 1.31 26.08
N SER A 255 7.11 1.91 25.73
CA SER A 255 5.98 1.23 25.08
C SER A 255 6.26 0.91 23.61
N LEU A 256 6.98 1.76 22.88
CA LEU A 256 7.26 1.55 21.43
C LEU A 256 8.26 0.44 21.15
N THR A 257 9.09 0.07 22.12
CA THR A 257 9.99 -1.09 21.95
C THR A 257 9.23 -2.37 21.61
N LYS A 258 7.96 -2.48 22.04
CA LYS A 258 7.07 -3.60 21.72
C LYS A 258 6.72 -3.70 20.23
N PHE A 259 6.81 -2.59 19.49
CA PHE A 259 6.55 -2.54 18.05
C PHE A 259 7.84 -2.63 17.20
N ASN A 260 9.02 -2.77 17.81
CA ASN A 260 10.25 -2.97 17.08
C ASN A 260 10.28 -4.37 16.46
N CYS A 261 10.20 -4.43 15.14
CA CYS A 261 10.12 -5.67 14.38
C CYS A 261 11.39 -6.52 14.48
N ASN A 262 12.56 -5.91 14.76
CA ASN A 262 13.84 -6.64 14.84
C ASN A 262 14.22 -7.09 16.26
N GLY A 263 13.28 -7.02 17.22
CA GLY A 263 13.44 -7.52 18.58
C GLY A 263 14.17 -6.59 19.54
N LYS A 264 14.14 -6.95 20.84
CA LYS A 264 14.63 -6.10 21.96
C LYS A 264 16.14 -5.86 21.97
N SER A 265 16.94 -6.66 21.25
CA SER A 265 18.39 -6.48 21.22
C SER A 265 18.84 -5.30 20.34
N SER A 266 17.97 -4.80 19.45
CA SER A 266 18.29 -3.70 18.52
C SER A 266 17.97 -2.32 19.08
N THR A 267 17.38 -2.21 20.28
CA THR A 267 17.09 -0.91 20.92
C THR A 267 18.31 -0.24 21.53
N SER A 268 19.50 -0.87 21.44
CA SER A 268 20.76 -0.28 21.92
C SER A 268 21.10 1.07 21.28
N ASN A 269 20.50 1.38 20.13
CA ASN A 269 20.75 2.62 19.37
C ASN A 269 19.57 3.61 19.42
N GLY A 270 18.55 3.40 20.26
CA GLY A 270 17.41 4.33 20.35
C GLY A 270 16.51 4.39 19.11
N ARG A 271 16.61 3.44 18.17
CA ARG A 271 15.79 3.41 16.94
C ARG A 271 14.73 2.31 16.98
N ILE A 272 13.57 2.59 16.41
CA ILE A 272 12.50 1.63 16.16
C ILE A 272 12.56 1.23 14.69
N THR A 273 12.64 -0.06 14.39
CA THR A 273 13.02 -0.55 13.05
C THR A 273 12.07 -1.62 12.50
N HIS A 274 12.09 -1.82 11.18
CA HIS A 274 11.45 -2.92 10.47
C HIS A 274 12.29 -3.46 9.31
N GLY A 275 12.08 -4.73 8.96
CA GLY A 275 12.87 -5.46 7.95
C GLY A 275 12.30 -5.49 6.53
N PHE A 276 11.18 -4.81 6.27
CA PHE A 276 10.44 -4.93 5.00
C PHE A 276 11.12 -4.32 3.76
N LYS A 277 12.13 -3.46 3.93
CA LYS A 277 12.87 -2.77 2.84
C LYS A 277 11.90 -2.13 1.82
N LEU A 278 11.01 -1.28 2.32
CA LEU A 278 9.94 -0.69 1.52
C LEU A 278 10.43 0.49 0.70
N LYS A 279 9.79 0.67 -0.45
CA LYS A 279 10.01 1.81 -1.35
C LYS A 279 8.66 2.32 -1.83
N SER A 280 8.47 3.64 -1.91
CA SER A 280 7.26 4.21 -2.52
C SER A 280 7.29 3.98 -4.03
N ALA A 281 6.17 3.60 -4.64
CA ALA A 281 6.04 3.49 -6.09
C ALA A 281 6.09 4.87 -6.78
N TYR A 282 5.66 5.92 -6.08
CA TYR A 282 5.61 7.30 -6.54
C TYR A 282 6.76 8.12 -5.94
N GLU A 283 7.99 7.91 -6.43
CA GLU A 283 9.14 8.72 -6.03
C GLU A 283 9.26 10.02 -6.84
N ASN A 284 10.13 10.93 -6.40
CA ASN A 284 10.61 12.07 -7.19
C ASN A 284 9.53 13.06 -7.65
N GLY A 285 8.49 13.31 -6.83
CA GLY A 285 7.49 14.34 -7.13
C GLY A 285 6.64 14.06 -8.37
N LEU A 286 6.57 12.80 -8.81
CA LEU A 286 5.78 12.38 -9.98
C LEU A 286 4.30 12.73 -9.86
N MET A 287 3.76 12.72 -8.64
CA MET A 287 2.48 13.35 -8.31
C MET A 287 2.72 14.50 -7.34
N PRO A 288 2.30 15.74 -7.66
CA PRO A 288 2.46 16.88 -6.76
C PRO A 288 1.53 16.83 -5.55
N TYR A 289 0.42 16.11 -5.67
CA TYR A 289 -0.59 15.94 -4.63
C TYR A 289 -1.39 14.66 -4.89
N THR A 290 -1.84 14.02 -3.82
CA THR A 290 -2.80 12.92 -3.86
C THR A 290 -4.14 13.35 -3.25
N ASN A 291 -4.13 14.22 -2.24
CA ASN A 291 -5.30 14.96 -1.79
C ASN A 291 -5.27 16.40 -2.33
N TYR A 292 -6.38 16.86 -2.89
CA TYR A 292 -6.51 18.17 -3.53
C TYR A 292 -7.82 18.82 -3.10
N THR A 293 -7.79 19.58 -2.00
CA THR A 293 -8.91 20.42 -1.54
C THR A 293 -8.56 21.89 -1.72
N PHE A 294 -9.49 22.79 -1.41
CA PHE A 294 -9.20 24.22 -1.42
C PHE A 294 -8.08 24.58 -0.43
N ASP A 295 -8.20 24.11 0.82
CA ASP A 295 -7.31 24.45 1.93
C ASP A 295 -6.02 23.62 2.00
N PHE A 296 -6.05 22.38 1.51
CA PHE A 296 -4.90 21.47 1.58
C PHE A 296 -4.65 20.75 0.25
N LYS A 297 -3.39 20.77 -0.19
CA LYS A 297 -2.91 20.06 -1.38
C LYS A 297 -1.59 19.39 -1.00
N GLY A 298 -1.53 18.07 -1.07
CA GLY A 298 -0.34 17.34 -0.65
C GLY A 298 -0.41 15.85 -0.96
N VAL A 299 0.76 15.21 -0.93
CA VAL A 299 0.88 13.75 -1.06
C VAL A 299 0.72 13.16 0.34
N ILE A 300 -0.38 12.44 0.55
CA ILE A 300 -0.69 11.73 1.80
C ILE A 300 -1.12 10.28 1.58
N ASP A 301 -1.31 9.89 0.32
CA ASP A 301 -1.62 8.52 -0.10
C ASP A 301 -0.37 7.88 -0.70
N TYR A 302 -0.15 6.60 -0.40
CA TYR A 302 1.06 5.89 -0.81
C TYR A 302 0.79 4.44 -1.23
N ILE A 303 1.57 3.98 -2.21
CA ILE A 303 1.78 2.56 -2.51
C ILE A 303 3.24 2.25 -2.20
N PHE A 304 3.50 1.61 -1.07
CA PHE A 304 4.80 1.06 -0.73
C PHE A 304 4.90 -0.41 -1.16
N TYR A 305 6.09 -0.83 -1.56
CA TYR A 305 6.35 -2.21 -1.95
C TYR A 305 7.72 -2.70 -1.46
N SER A 306 7.86 -4.01 -1.22
CA SER A 306 9.14 -4.63 -0.86
C SER A 306 10.12 -4.61 -2.04
N LYS A 307 11.06 -3.65 -2.04
CA LYS A 307 11.98 -3.42 -3.16
C LYS A 307 12.84 -4.63 -3.60
N PRO A 308 13.29 -5.53 -2.70
CA PRO A 308 14.06 -6.70 -3.13
C PRO A 308 13.25 -7.69 -3.99
N HIS A 309 11.92 -7.67 -3.90
CA HIS A 309 11.04 -8.67 -4.51
C HIS A 309 10.21 -8.11 -5.66
N LEU A 310 10.03 -6.79 -5.71
CA LEU A 310 9.11 -6.14 -6.63
C LEU A 310 9.84 -5.01 -7.36
N ASN A 311 9.63 -4.93 -8.67
CA ASN A 311 10.02 -3.77 -9.49
C ASN A 311 8.78 -2.98 -9.90
N VAL A 312 8.95 -1.67 -10.08
CA VAL A 312 7.92 -0.81 -10.66
C VAL A 312 8.17 -0.76 -12.16
N LEU A 313 7.18 -1.20 -12.95
CA LEU A 313 7.23 -1.14 -14.41
C LEU A 313 6.62 0.17 -14.93
N GLY A 314 5.57 0.64 -14.26
CA GLY A 314 4.84 1.84 -14.64
C GLY A 314 3.94 2.34 -13.53
N ILE A 315 3.56 3.61 -13.62
CA ILE A 315 2.62 4.26 -12.71
C ILE A 315 1.64 5.12 -13.52
N LEU A 316 0.47 5.41 -12.94
CA LEU A 316 -0.44 6.42 -13.50
C LEU A 316 0.02 7.81 -13.05
N GLY A 317 0.26 8.71 -14.02
CA GLY A 317 0.62 10.10 -13.76
C GLY A 317 -0.54 10.94 -13.18
N PRO A 318 -0.27 12.19 -12.78
CA PRO A 318 -1.29 13.07 -12.24
C PRO A 318 -2.32 13.45 -13.32
N LEU A 319 -3.49 13.90 -12.88
CA LEU A 319 -4.41 14.63 -13.76
C LEU A 319 -3.68 15.87 -14.33
N ASP A 320 -3.94 16.18 -15.60
CA ASP A 320 -3.31 17.32 -16.27
C ASP A 320 -3.56 18.63 -15.48
N PRO A 321 -2.50 19.28 -14.96
CA PRO A 321 -2.63 20.53 -14.22
C PRO A 321 -3.21 21.66 -15.07
N HIS A 322 -3.01 21.66 -16.40
CA HIS A 322 -3.58 22.67 -17.29
C HIS A 322 -5.10 22.56 -17.33
N TRP A 323 -5.64 21.35 -17.42
CA TRP A 323 -7.08 21.12 -17.38
C TRP A 323 -7.70 21.66 -16.08
N LEU A 324 -7.04 21.46 -14.92
CA LEU A 324 -7.51 22.00 -13.65
C LEU A 324 -7.59 23.54 -13.67
N VAL A 325 -6.57 24.20 -14.24
CA VAL A 325 -6.53 25.66 -14.36
C VAL A 325 -7.58 26.18 -15.33
N GLU A 326 -7.69 25.60 -16.53
CA GLU A 326 -8.65 26.00 -17.56
C GLU A 326 -10.11 25.86 -17.09
N ASN A 327 -10.39 24.84 -16.28
CA ASN A 327 -11.73 24.58 -15.74
C ASN A 327 -11.95 25.25 -14.36
N ASN A 328 -11.02 26.09 -13.90
CA ASN A 328 -11.09 26.79 -12.60
C ASN A 328 -11.34 25.85 -11.41
N VAL A 329 -10.75 24.66 -11.43
CA VAL A 329 -10.88 23.67 -10.36
C VAL A 329 -9.83 23.97 -9.29
N SER A 330 -10.23 24.63 -8.21
CA SER A 330 -9.35 25.03 -7.10
C SER A 330 -9.30 24.03 -5.94
N GLY A 331 -10.17 23.02 -5.98
CA GLY A 331 -10.27 21.93 -5.01
C GLY A 331 -11.28 20.87 -5.47
N CYS A 332 -11.15 19.67 -4.92
CA CYS A 332 -12.03 18.53 -5.15
C CYS A 332 -12.80 18.18 -3.84
N PRO A 333 -13.94 17.47 -3.92
CA PRO A 333 -14.56 16.91 -5.13
C PRO A 333 -15.13 17.98 -6.08
N HIS A 334 -15.25 17.61 -7.35
CA HIS A 334 -15.77 18.41 -8.47
C HIS A 334 -16.79 17.56 -9.26
N PRO A 335 -17.76 18.12 -10.01
CA PRO A 335 -18.70 17.32 -10.82
C PRO A 335 -18.06 16.24 -11.72
N HIS A 336 -16.82 16.48 -12.18
CA HIS A 336 -16.03 15.52 -12.96
C HIS A 336 -14.97 14.75 -12.15
N ILE A 337 -14.75 15.10 -10.87
CA ILE A 337 -13.77 14.46 -9.99
C ILE A 337 -14.49 14.06 -8.69
N PRO A 338 -14.89 12.78 -8.54
CA PRO A 338 -15.85 12.37 -7.51
C PRO A 338 -15.25 12.20 -6.10
N SER A 339 -13.98 12.58 -5.91
CA SER A 339 -13.22 12.41 -4.66
C SER A 339 -12.27 13.59 -4.52
N ASP A 340 -11.98 13.99 -3.28
CA ASP A 340 -10.90 14.92 -2.94
C ASP A 340 -9.51 14.27 -3.03
N HIS A 341 -9.44 12.94 -3.10
CA HIS A 341 -8.22 12.19 -3.40
C HIS A 341 -8.17 11.68 -4.86
N PHE A 342 -7.01 11.82 -5.50
CA PHE A 342 -6.66 11.18 -6.76
C PHE A 342 -6.18 9.74 -6.53
N SER A 343 -6.60 8.82 -7.39
CA SER A 343 -6.21 7.42 -7.31
C SER A 343 -4.74 7.23 -7.68
N LEU A 344 -4.06 6.37 -6.93
CA LEU A 344 -2.73 5.85 -7.27
C LEU A 344 -2.88 4.52 -8.02
N TYR A 345 -1.99 4.29 -8.99
CA TYR A 345 -1.89 3.03 -9.71
C TYR A 345 -0.42 2.74 -10.02
N ALA A 346 0.01 1.50 -9.74
CA ALA A 346 1.35 1.04 -10.06
C ALA A 346 1.27 -0.36 -10.66
N GLN A 347 1.98 -0.56 -11.77
CA GLN A 347 2.25 -1.88 -12.33
C GLN A 347 3.53 -2.41 -11.70
N LEU A 348 3.43 -3.52 -10.97
CA LEU A 348 4.55 -4.14 -10.27
C LEU A 348 4.91 -5.48 -10.92
N GLU A 349 6.21 -5.72 -11.07
CA GLU A 349 6.78 -7.01 -11.46
C GLU A 349 7.25 -7.77 -10.22
N LEU A 350 6.73 -8.97 -10.00
CA LEU A 350 7.18 -9.87 -8.96
C LEU A 350 8.40 -10.67 -9.44
N LEU A 351 9.52 -10.48 -8.76
CA LEU A 351 10.74 -11.23 -8.97
C LEU A 351 10.63 -12.57 -8.25
N LEU A 352 10.48 -13.65 -9.02
CA LEU A 352 10.47 -15.00 -8.45
C LEU A 352 11.87 -15.39 -8.00
N PRO A 353 12.00 -16.13 -6.87
CA PRO A 353 13.27 -16.72 -6.48
C PRO A 353 13.80 -17.55 -7.65
N SER A 354 15.07 -17.38 -8.02
CA SER A 354 15.68 -18.21 -9.05
C SER A 354 15.59 -19.66 -8.60
N VAL A 355 14.69 -20.44 -9.22
CA VAL A 355 14.81 -21.89 -9.19
C VAL A 355 16.16 -22.17 -9.83
N PRO A 356 17.15 -22.75 -9.11
CA PRO A 356 18.36 -23.19 -9.77
C PRO A 356 17.91 -24.08 -10.92
N SER A 357 18.31 -23.75 -12.14
CA SER A 357 18.18 -24.71 -13.23
C SER A 357 18.68 -26.05 -12.71
N GLN A 358 17.91 -27.12 -12.84
CA GLN A 358 18.48 -28.46 -12.72
C GLN A 358 19.58 -28.56 -13.79
N VAL A 359 20.81 -28.19 -13.43
CA VAL A 359 21.95 -28.23 -14.35
C VAL A 359 22.36 -29.69 -14.44
N ASN A 360 21.73 -30.42 -15.35
CA ASN A 360 22.29 -31.66 -15.87
C ASN A 360 23.41 -31.24 -16.86
N GLY A 361 24.61 -30.93 -16.37
CA GLY A 361 25.73 -30.56 -17.25
C GLY A 361 27.02 -30.18 -16.52
N LEU A 362 28.14 -30.71 -17.03
CA LEU A 362 29.50 -30.60 -16.48
C LEU A 362 29.97 -29.15 -16.27
N HIS A 363 30.62 -28.89 -15.13
CA HIS A 363 31.33 -27.64 -14.87
C HIS A 363 32.69 -27.61 -15.59
N LEU A 364 32.99 -26.54 -16.32
CA LEU A 364 34.36 -26.20 -16.68
C LEU A 364 35.03 -25.46 -15.50
N PRO A 365 36.30 -25.76 -15.21
CA PRO A 365 36.98 -25.16 -14.06
C PRO A 365 37.20 -23.66 -14.28
N ALA A 366 36.77 -22.86 -13.31
CA ALA A 366 37.09 -21.44 -13.25
C ALA A 366 38.61 -21.26 -13.25
N ARG A 367 39.16 -20.57 -14.26
CA ARG A 367 40.54 -20.10 -14.22
C ARG A 367 40.62 -18.97 -13.18
N ARG A 368 41.65 -19.09 -12.32
CA ARG A 368 41.97 -18.24 -11.17
C ARG A 368 42.10 -16.77 -11.51
#